data_AF-A0A975L6S8-F1
#
_entry.id   AF-A0A975L6S8-F1
#
_cell.length_a   1.000
_cell.length_b   1.000
_cell.length_c   1.000
_cell.angle_alpha   90.00
_cell.angle_beta   90.00
_cell.angle_gamma   90.00
#
_symmetry.space_group_name_H-M   'P 1'
#
loop_
_entity.id
_entity.type
_entity.pdbx_description
1 polymer ?
#
loop_
_entity_poly.entity_id
_entity_poly.type
_entity_poly.pdbx_seq_one_letter_code
_entity_poly.pdbx_strand_id
1 'polypeptide(L)'
;MTASLDLSLRTLPQRTRDFLVSLARHPGTEFDAPAACALTGVGLPTARRLLGDLYEHHLLAEPTRGRYRFHDLVREYLRGQRSGAAREESDDGGVGHLLDHYLHTARAADRLLLGDRSPVGVPEVIAEPRVMEPEFTDAAEARAWLETEWENLAVAARHAEREGFHGHAMALPAALLEYLRTSGDNTLSLELQTVAVRVATAHGEPANLACALTDLGHVQTLVGQISRARENLEPALELIGVEGHPQARANSLLRLGIVLRLVGDYGGARPLLVEALELRERSREPRGSPRYSTSSGYSAPGRVTTETLSNSRRVPSSSSVPPATRSGPHCPSITGVSLVGSTPTTRPASPTSPRPLRSTRPTATAPERRSPSSGPPWWRHGPGICPMRSTI
;
A
#
# COMPACT_ATOMS: atom_id res chain seq x y z
N MET A 1 3.68 -5.25 41.59
CA MET A 1 3.81 -4.09 40.68
C MET A 1 2.46 -3.52 40.25
N THR A 2 1.49 -4.35 39.88
CA THR A 2 0.09 -3.97 39.57
C THR A 2 -0.53 -3.03 40.60
N ALA A 3 -0.36 -3.29 41.91
CA ALA A 3 -0.89 -2.45 42.98
C ALA A 3 -0.30 -1.02 43.04
N SER A 4 0.97 -0.83 42.66
CA SER A 4 1.60 0.50 42.67
C SER A 4 1.17 1.35 41.47
N LEU A 5 0.98 0.72 40.31
CA LEU A 5 0.43 1.37 39.11
C LEU A 5 -1.05 1.71 39.32
N ASP A 6 -1.83 0.83 39.95
CA ASP A 6 -3.23 1.11 40.28
C ASP A 6 -3.37 2.36 41.17
N LEU A 7 -2.51 2.50 42.18
CA LEU A 7 -2.51 3.66 43.06
C LEU A 7 -2.14 4.96 42.31
N SER A 8 -1.11 4.93 41.47
CA SER A 8 -0.72 6.08 40.64
C SER A 8 -1.75 6.45 39.58
N LEU A 9 -2.55 5.49 39.10
CA LEU A 9 -3.63 5.78 38.15
C LEU A 9 -4.88 6.36 38.85
N ARG A 10 -5.11 6.01 40.12
CA ARG A 10 -6.22 6.58 40.93
C ARG A 10 -6.03 8.06 41.23
N THR A 11 -4.80 8.57 41.23
CA THR A 11 -4.51 10.00 41.47
C THR A 11 -4.70 10.86 40.22
N LEU A 12 -4.77 10.26 39.02
CA LEU A 12 -5.05 11.00 37.79
C LEU A 12 -6.47 11.56 37.78
N PRO A 13 -6.69 12.76 37.19
CA PRO A 13 -8.02 13.23 36.85
C PRO A 13 -8.78 12.19 36.01
N GLN A 14 -10.08 12.02 36.27
CA GLN A 14 -10.90 11.00 35.61
C GLN A 14 -10.79 11.06 34.08
N ARG A 15 -10.86 12.26 33.49
CA ARG A 15 -10.72 12.47 32.04
C ARG A 15 -9.37 11.97 31.48
N THR A 16 -8.28 12.19 32.22
CA THR A 16 -6.93 11.74 31.81
C THR A 16 -6.81 10.22 31.90
N ARG A 17 -7.43 9.61 32.91
CA ARG A 17 -7.50 8.15 33.06
C ARG A 17 -8.33 7.51 31.93
N ASP A 18 -9.50 8.04 31.63
CA ASP A 18 -10.36 7.55 30.55
C ASP A 18 -9.66 7.67 29.19
N PHE A 19 -8.96 8.78 28.96
CA PHE A 19 -8.12 8.98 27.79
C PHE A 19 -6.99 7.95 27.69
N LEU A 20 -6.27 7.70 28.79
CA LEU A 20 -5.20 6.68 28.84
C LEU A 20 -5.73 5.28 28.50
N VAL A 21 -6.87 4.89 29.06
CA VAL A 21 -7.50 3.58 28.83
C VAL A 21 -7.94 3.45 27.37
N SER A 22 -8.54 4.50 26.79
CA SER A 22 -8.90 4.52 25.37
C SER A 22 -7.67 4.45 24.47
N LEU A 23 -6.62 5.22 24.79
CA LEU A 23 -5.38 5.28 24.03
C LEU A 23 -4.62 3.94 24.04
N ALA A 24 -4.78 3.13 25.09
CA ALA A 24 -4.23 1.78 25.18
C ALA A 24 -4.82 0.80 24.14
N ARG A 25 -5.85 1.21 23.38
CA ARG A 25 -6.39 0.47 22.24
C ARG A 25 -5.61 0.69 20.95
N HIS A 26 -4.68 1.64 20.92
CA HIS A 26 -3.83 1.87 19.76
C HIS A 26 -3.03 0.60 19.41
N PRO A 27 -3.14 0.07 18.17
CA PRO A 27 -2.51 -1.20 17.82
C PRO A 27 -0.99 -1.05 17.65
N GLY A 28 -0.53 0.11 17.21
CA GLY A 28 0.89 0.47 17.03
C GLY A 28 1.68 0.67 18.33
N THR A 29 2.97 0.96 18.18
CA THR A 29 3.93 1.18 19.27
C THR A 29 4.08 2.64 19.63
N GLU A 30 4.03 3.52 18.62
CA GLU A 30 4.11 4.96 18.76
C GLU A 30 2.90 5.63 18.09
N PHE A 31 2.55 6.83 18.52
CA PHE A 31 1.43 7.57 17.98
C PHE A 31 1.61 9.07 18.24
N ASP A 32 0.91 9.89 17.45
CA ASP A 32 0.87 11.34 17.62
C ASP A 32 -0.52 11.80 18.10
N ALA A 33 -0.68 13.12 18.18
CA ALA A 33 -1.94 13.73 18.60
C ALA A 33 -3.10 13.52 17.60
N PRO A 34 -2.93 13.60 16.27
CA PRO A 34 -3.96 13.19 15.31
C PRO A 34 -4.45 11.76 15.50
N ALA A 35 -3.56 10.78 15.63
CA ALA A 35 -3.93 9.38 15.87
C ALA A 35 -4.67 9.22 17.21
N ALA A 36 -4.20 9.86 18.29
CA ALA A 36 -4.88 9.84 19.58
C ALA A 36 -6.27 10.50 19.53
N CYS A 37 -6.40 11.60 18.78
CA CYS A 37 -7.65 12.30 18.55
C CYS A 37 -8.66 11.41 17.79
N ALA A 38 -8.22 10.75 16.71
CA ALA A 38 -9.04 9.81 15.96
C ALA A 38 -9.52 8.64 16.83
N LEU A 39 -8.62 8.08 17.65
CA LEU A 39 -8.92 6.93 18.51
C LEU A 39 -9.85 7.24 19.68
N THR A 40 -9.72 8.43 20.28
CA THR A 40 -10.44 8.77 21.52
C THR A 40 -11.64 9.69 21.30
N GLY A 41 -11.76 10.29 20.12
CA GLY A 41 -12.84 11.22 19.77
C GLY A 41 -12.75 12.59 20.45
N VAL A 42 -11.74 12.85 21.29
CA VAL A 42 -11.52 14.18 21.88
C VAL A 42 -10.91 15.11 20.83
N GLY A 43 -11.25 16.40 20.84
CA GLY A 43 -10.69 17.35 19.87
C GLY A 43 -9.17 17.48 19.95
N LEU A 44 -8.52 17.77 18.84
CA LEU A 44 -7.05 17.78 18.70
C LEU A 44 -6.30 18.64 19.74
N PRO A 45 -6.74 19.87 20.10
CA PRO A 45 -6.11 20.64 21.18
C PRO A 45 -6.18 19.94 22.54
N THR A 46 -7.28 19.22 22.80
CA THR A 46 -7.45 18.43 24.03
C THR A 46 -6.58 17.18 24.00
N ALA A 47 -6.48 16.50 22.87
CA ALA A 47 -5.57 15.35 22.71
C ALA A 47 -4.12 15.75 22.99
N ARG A 48 -3.64 16.86 22.41
CA ARG A 48 -2.28 17.40 22.66
C ARG A 48 -2.04 17.68 24.15
N ARG A 49 -2.99 18.35 24.82
CA ARG A 49 -2.88 18.63 26.27
C ARG A 49 -2.83 17.33 27.09
N LEU A 50 -3.75 16.40 26.86
CA LEU A 50 -3.82 15.15 27.61
C LEU A 50 -2.59 14.25 27.38
N LEU A 51 -2.02 14.25 26.16
CA LEU A 51 -0.74 13.59 25.89
C LEU A 51 0.41 14.24 26.68
N GLY A 52 0.44 15.58 26.74
CA GLY A 52 1.37 16.33 27.59
C GLY A 52 1.22 15.96 29.07
N ASP A 53 0.01 15.97 29.61
CA ASP A 53 -0.26 15.60 31.00
C ASP A 53 0.21 14.16 31.30
N LEU A 54 -0.07 13.21 30.40
CA LEU A 54 0.37 11.82 30.54
C LEU A 54 1.90 11.66 30.46
N TYR A 55 2.56 12.45 29.63
CA TYR A 55 4.02 12.50 29.54
C TYR A 55 4.64 13.10 30.82
N GLU A 56 4.09 14.18 31.35
CA GLU A 56 4.53 14.78 32.62
C GLU A 56 4.36 13.83 33.81
N HIS A 57 3.33 12.99 33.80
CA HIS A 57 3.13 11.92 34.78
C HIS A 57 3.96 10.65 34.52
N HIS A 58 4.87 10.66 33.54
CA HIS A 58 5.73 9.52 33.17
C HIS A 58 4.97 8.24 32.81
N LEU A 59 3.76 8.38 32.26
CA LEU A 59 2.97 7.27 31.73
C LEU A 59 3.26 7.02 30.25
N LEU A 60 3.73 8.04 29.55
CA LEU A 60 4.21 8.01 28.18
C LEU A 60 5.67 8.47 28.12
N ALA A 61 6.39 7.97 27.12
CA ALA A 61 7.67 8.51 26.68
C ALA A 61 7.49 9.27 25.36
N GLU A 62 8.34 10.27 25.11
CA GLU A 62 8.39 11.04 23.87
C GLU A 62 9.75 10.80 23.16
N PRO A 63 9.88 9.75 22.31
CA PRO A 63 11.15 9.42 21.66
C PRO A 63 11.63 10.51 20.70
N THR A 64 10.69 11.11 19.99
CA THR A 64 10.87 12.29 19.15
C THR A 64 9.74 13.27 19.44
N ARG A 65 9.99 14.55 19.23
CA ARG A 65 9.03 15.61 19.57
C ARG A 65 7.69 15.38 18.87
N GLY A 66 6.61 15.34 19.63
CA GLY A 66 5.24 15.08 19.16
C GLY A 66 4.89 13.60 18.96
N ARG A 67 5.82 12.67 19.22
CA ARG A 67 5.62 11.23 19.13
C ARG A 67 5.62 10.61 20.50
N TYR A 68 4.56 9.89 20.83
CA TYR A 68 4.38 9.30 22.13
C TYR A 68 4.33 7.78 22.04
N ARG A 69 4.85 7.11 23.07
CA ARG A 69 4.70 5.67 23.27
C ARG A 69 4.46 5.35 24.72
N PHE A 70 3.74 4.27 24.98
CA PHE A 70 3.61 3.75 26.34
C PHE A 70 4.95 3.19 26.84
N HIS A 71 5.23 3.35 28.13
CA HIS A 71 6.22 2.51 28.78
C HIS A 71 5.74 1.05 28.81
N ASP A 72 6.66 0.10 28.63
CA ASP A 72 6.32 -1.34 28.53
C ASP A 72 5.47 -1.83 29.70
N LEU A 73 5.77 -1.37 30.93
CA LEU A 73 5.02 -1.70 32.14
C LEU A 73 3.59 -1.15 32.13
N VAL A 74 3.40 0.08 31.64
CA VAL A 74 2.08 0.71 31.54
C VAL A 74 1.25 -0.02 30.48
N ARG A 75 1.87 -0.33 29.33
CA ARG A 75 1.23 -1.08 28.24
C ARG A 75 0.79 -2.47 28.70
N GLU A 76 1.65 -3.18 29.42
CA GLU A 76 1.35 -4.52 29.93
C GLU A 76 0.25 -4.48 31.00
N TYR A 77 0.30 -3.50 31.90
CA TYR A 77 -0.75 -3.29 32.90
C TYR A 77 -2.13 -3.03 32.26
N LEU A 78 -2.19 -2.13 31.27
CA LEU A 78 -3.44 -1.78 30.58
C LEU A 78 -3.99 -2.96 29.76
N ARG A 79 -3.13 -3.79 29.16
CA ARG A 79 -3.55 -5.05 28.51
C ARG A 79 -4.09 -6.08 29.49
N GLY A 80 -3.45 -6.22 30.65
CA GLY A 80 -3.89 -7.13 31.71
C GLY A 80 -5.29 -6.80 32.20
N GLN A 81 -5.60 -5.51 32.39
CA GLN A 81 -6.95 -5.07 32.78
C GLN A 81 -8.01 -5.38 31.72
N ARG A 82 -7.69 -5.17 30.43
CA ARG A 82 -8.61 -5.46 29.32
C ARG A 82 -8.89 -6.96 29.14
N SER A 83 -7.94 -7.82 29.51
CA SER A 83 -8.11 -9.27 29.41
C SER A 83 -9.01 -9.84 30.52
N GLY A 84 -9.18 -9.11 31.63
CA GLY A 84 -9.97 -9.51 32.79
C GLY A 84 -11.40 -8.96 32.83
N ALA A 85 -11.65 -7.81 32.18
CA ALA A 85 -13.01 -7.35 31.92
C ALA A 85 -13.63 -8.24 30.83
N ALA A 86 -14.79 -8.84 31.10
CA ALA A 86 -15.54 -9.56 30.08
C ALA A 86 -15.69 -8.66 28.84
N ARG A 87 -15.66 -9.26 27.63
CA ARG A 87 -15.95 -8.62 26.33
C ARG A 87 -17.41 -8.12 26.29
N GLU A 88 -17.77 -7.23 27.20
CA GLU A 88 -19.05 -6.56 27.23
C GLU A 88 -18.93 -5.34 26.32
N GLU A 89 -19.60 -5.48 25.18
CA GLU A 89 -19.88 -4.48 24.16
C GLU A 89 -18.65 -3.88 23.47
N SER A 90 -18.37 -4.42 22.28
CA SER A 90 -17.41 -3.90 21.31
C SER A 90 -17.68 -2.42 21.00
N ASP A 91 -17.10 -1.53 21.80
CA ASP A 91 -16.88 -0.12 21.44
C ASP A 91 -15.75 -0.05 20.40
N ASP A 92 -15.99 -0.71 19.26
CA ASP A 92 -15.14 -0.72 18.07
C ASP A 92 -15.06 0.66 17.41
N GLY A 93 -15.89 1.62 17.85
CA GLY A 93 -15.96 2.96 17.30
C GLY A 93 -14.60 3.66 17.31
N GLY A 94 -13.89 3.66 18.45
CA GLY A 94 -12.60 4.35 18.55
C GLY A 94 -11.53 3.76 17.62
N VAL A 95 -11.40 2.43 17.58
CA VAL A 95 -10.42 1.78 16.71
C VAL A 95 -10.80 1.93 15.24
N GLY A 96 -12.07 1.79 14.89
CA GLY A 96 -12.57 2.05 13.54
C GLY A 96 -12.20 3.46 13.06
N HIS A 97 -12.41 4.47 13.90
CA HIS A 97 -12.03 5.86 13.57
C HIS A 97 -10.52 6.07 13.41
N LEU A 98 -9.70 5.36 14.19
CA LEU A 98 -8.26 5.36 13.99
C LEU A 98 -7.88 4.73 12.64
N LEU A 99 -8.50 3.61 12.27
CA LEU A 99 -8.27 2.96 10.98
C LEU A 99 -8.73 3.85 9.81
N ASP A 100 -9.85 4.56 9.96
CA ASP A 100 -10.34 5.55 8.98
C ASP A 100 -9.34 6.68 8.78
N HIS A 101 -8.83 7.25 9.89
CA HIS A 101 -7.81 8.29 9.86
C HIS A 101 -6.55 7.81 9.14
N TYR A 102 -6.01 6.66 9.54
CA TYR A 102 -4.82 6.09 8.91
C TYR A 102 -4.99 5.81 7.43
N LEU A 103 -6.12 5.22 7.03
CA LEU A 103 -6.40 4.93 5.64
C LEU A 103 -6.58 6.22 4.82
N HIS A 104 -7.26 7.22 5.37
CA HIS A 104 -7.43 8.51 4.72
C HIS A 104 -6.09 9.18 4.43
N THR A 105 -5.26 9.33 5.47
CA THR A 105 -3.95 9.97 5.34
C THR A 105 -3.01 9.16 4.44
N ALA A 106 -3.01 7.82 4.55
CA ALA A 106 -2.22 6.96 3.66
C ALA A 106 -2.63 7.10 2.19
N ARG A 107 -3.93 7.22 1.90
CA ARG A 107 -4.41 7.47 0.52
C ARG A 107 -4.04 8.85 0.00
N ALA A 108 -4.08 9.87 0.86
CA ALA A 108 -3.62 11.21 0.49
C ALA A 108 -2.13 11.18 0.12
N ALA A 109 -1.31 10.48 0.92
CA ALA A 109 0.11 10.29 0.64
C ALA A 109 0.34 9.48 -0.66
N ASP A 110 -0.35 8.34 -0.82
CA ASP A 110 -0.23 7.46 -1.99
C ASP A 110 -0.56 8.19 -3.30
N ARG A 111 -1.62 9.03 -3.31
CA ARG A 111 -1.96 9.87 -4.48
C ARG A 111 -0.82 10.81 -4.88
N LEU A 112 -0.14 11.42 -3.91
CA LEU A 112 0.99 12.32 -4.18
C LEU A 112 2.24 11.55 -4.65
N LEU A 113 2.45 10.33 -4.17
CA LEU A 113 3.55 9.47 -4.61
C LEU A 113 3.32 8.89 -6.02
N LEU A 114 2.07 8.55 -6.35
CA LEU A 114 1.68 7.97 -7.63
C LEU A 114 1.49 9.02 -8.75
N GLY A 115 1.23 10.28 -8.39
CA GLY A 115 0.91 11.34 -9.34
C GLY A 115 -0.37 11.06 -10.12
N ASP A 116 -0.32 11.16 -11.46
CA ASP A 116 -1.47 10.92 -12.35
C ASP A 116 -1.96 9.44 -12.38
N ARG A 117 -1.36 8.54 -11.60
CA ARG A 117 -1.78 7.14 -11.50
C ARG A 117 -2.77 7.01 -10.34
N SER A 118 -4.04 6.75 -10.65
CA SER A 118 -5.03 6.49 -9.60
C SER A 118 -4.84 5.08 -9.01
N PRO A 119 -4.81 4.91 -7.68
CA PRO A 119 -4.91 3.58 -7.06
C PRO A 119 -6.29 3.00 -7.36
N VAL A 120 -6.36 1.73 -7.79
CA VAL A 120 -7.57 1.22 -8.44
C VAL A 120 -8.28 0.12 -7.67
N GLY A 121 -9.63 0.21 -7.59
CA GLY A 121 -10.56 -0.86 -7.21
C GLY A 121 -10.44 -1.39 -5.77
N VAL A 122 -9.69 -0.68 -4.94
CA VAL A 122 -9.66 -0.88 -3.49
C VAL A 122 -11.01 -0.42 -2.92
N PRO A 123 -11.61 -1.11 -1.92
CA PRO A 123 -12.88 -0.70 -1.33
C PRO A 123 -12.85 0.78 -0.94
N GLU A 124 -13.79 1.57 -1.43
CA GLU A 124 -13.96 2.93 -0.94
C GLU A 124 -14.52 2.84 0.47
N VAL A 125 -13.65 2.97 1.49
CA VAL A 125 -14.10 3.21 2.85
C VAL A 125 -14.52 4.68 2.92
N ILE A 126 -15.84 4.92 2.93
CA ILE A 126 -16.49 6.25 2.79
C ILE A 126 -16.55 7.00 4.15
N ALA A 127 -15.95 6.47 5.21
CA ALA A 127 -15.96 7.15 6.50
C ALA A 127 -15.11 8.43 6.45
N GLU A 128 -15.75 9.58 6.70
CA GLU A 128 -15.03 10.84 6.87
C GLU A 128 -14.18 10.75 8.14
N PRO A 129 -12.86 10.94 8.04
CA PRO A 129 -12.00 10.86 9.21
C PRO A 129 -12.33 12.00 10.16
N ARG A 130 -12.27 11.72 11.48
CA ARG A 130 -12.50 12.74 12.51
C ARG A 130 -11.44 13.85 12.50
N VAL A 131 -10.28 13.57 11.89
CA VAL A 131 -9.12 14.45 11.83
C VAL A 131 -8.57 14.44 10.41
N MET A 132 -8.41 15.63 9.84
CA MET A 132 -7.84 15.84 8.50
C MET A 132 -6.33 16.12 8.53
N GLU A 133 -5.73 16.34 9.71
CA GLU A 133 -4.29 16.50 9.86
C GLU A 133 -3.57 15.14 9.83
N PRO A 134 -2.40 15.01 9.18
CA PRO A 134 -1.74 16.03 8.37
C PRO A 134 -2.35 16.16 6.96
N GLU A 135 -2.40 17.40 6.47
CA GLU A 135 -2.58 17.68 5.04
C GLU A 135 -1.21 17.79 4.38
N PHE A 136 -1.05 17.19 3.21
CA PHE A 136 0.21 17.21 2.46
C PHE A 136 0.12 18.20 1.30
N THR A 137 1.14 19.03 1.14
CA THR A 137 1.26 19.96 0.01
C THR A 137 2.04 19.36 -1.15
N ASP A 138 2.95 18.43 -0.87
CA ASP A 138 3.78 17.77 -1.87
C ASP A 138 4.14 16.30 -1.54
N ALA A 139 4.80 15.64 -2.49
CA ALA A 139 5.21 14.25 -2.38
C ALA A 139 6.33 14.02 -1.34
N ALA A 140 7.12 15.03 -0.99
CA ALA A 140 8.20 14.92 -0.01
C ALA A 140 7.62 14.87 1.41
N GLU A 141 6.64 15.73 1.72
CA GLU A 141 5.90 15.71 2.99
C GLU A 141 5.16 14.38 3.17
N ALA A 142 4.45 13.92 2.13
CA ALA A 142 3.76 12.63 2.13
C ALA A 142 4.71 11.45 2.41
N ARG A 143 5.91 11.47 1.80
CA ARG A 143 6.94 10.44 2.01
C ARG A 143 7.48 10.48 3.44
N ALA A 144 7.79 11.65 3.97
CA ALA A 144 8.31 11.80 5.33
C ALA A 144 7.30 11.31 6.38
N TRP A 145 6.01 11.54 6.16
CA TRP A 145 4.96 10.99 7.02
C TRP A 145 4.90 9.46 6.93
N LEU A 146 4.93 8.88 5.73
CA LEU A 146 4.96 7.42 5.54
C LEU A 146 6.19 6.78 6.18
N GLU A 147 7.36 7.41 6.10
CA GLU A 147 8.59 6.97 6.79
C GLU A 147 8.43 6.89 8.31
N THR A 148 7.53 7.72 8.86
CA THR A 148 7.22 7.73 10.30
C THR A 148 6.09 6.74 10.67
N GLU A 149 5.12 6.54 9.78
CA GLU A 149 3.87 5.80 10.09
C GLU A 149 3.79 4.40 9.49
N TRP A 150 4.69 3.98 8.61
CA TRP A 150 4.54 2.69 7.90
C TRP A 150 4.40 1.48 8.86
N GLU A 151 5.10 1.48 10.00
CA GLU A 151 4.96 0.42 11.01
C GLU A 151 3.57 0.40 11.62
N ASN A 152 3.04 1.58 11.97
CA ASN A 152 1.70 1.73 12.50
C ASN A 152 0.64 1.29 11.50
N LEU A 153 0.80 1.65 10.22
CA LEU A 153 -0.09 1.25 9.13
C LEU A 153 -0.06 -0.27 8.90
N ALA A 154 1.13 -0.89 8.94
CA ALA A 154 1.28 -2.34 8.82
C ALA A 154 0.62 -3.08 10.00
N VAL A 155 0.80 -2.58 11.22
CA VAL A 155 0.16 -3.14 12.41
C VAL A 155 -1.36 -2.93 12.39
N ALA A 156 -1.82 -1.77 11.91
CA ALA A 156 -3.23 -1.45 11.71
C ALA A 156 -3.89 -2.41 10.70
N ALA A 157 -3.24 -2.71 9.58
CA ALA A 157 -3.74 -3.67 8.59
C ALA A 157 -3.92 -5.09 9.19
N ARG A 158 -2.93 -5.58 9.95
CA ARG A 158 -3.02 -6.87 10.66
C ARG A 158 -4.08 -6.87 11.76
N HIS A 159 -4.28 -5.73 12.41
CA HIS A 159 -5.34 -5.58 13.42
C HIS A 159 -6.72 -5.61 12.76
N ALA A 160 -6.89 -4.87 11.67
CA ALA A 160 -8.11 -4.84 10.88
C ALA A 160 -8.53 -6.23 10.41
N GLU A 161 -7.58 -7.07 9.97
CA GLU A 161 -7.87 -8.46 9.63
C GLU A 161 -8.41 -9.25 10.83
N ARG A 162 -7.73 -9.18 11.98
CA ARG A 162 -8.06 -10.00 13.17
C ARG A 162 -9.40 -9.63 13.80
N GLU A 163 -9.76 -8.35 13.77
CA GLU A 163 -11.00 -7.85 14.39
C GLU A 163 -12.16 -7.70 13.39
N GLY A 164 -11.96 -8.04 12.11
CA GLY A 164 -13.05 -8.06 11.11
C GLY A 164 -13.32 -6.75 10.38
N PHE A 165 -12.40 -5.77 10.45
CA PHE A 165 -12.46 -4.55 9.63
C PHE A 165 -11.97 -4.84 8.19
N HIS A 166 -12.71 -5.67 7.46
CA HIS A 166 -12.28 -6.24 6.18
C HIS A 166 -11.92 -5.17 5.12
N GLY A 167 -12.68 -4.07 5.06
CA GLY A 167 -12.40 -2.93 4.16
C GLY A 167 -11.01 -2.33 4.39
N HIS A 168 -10.67 -2.02 5.65
CA HIS A 168 -9.35 -1.48 6.02
C HIS A 168 -8.24 -2.51 5.83
N ALA A 169 -8.50 -3.79 6.13
CA ALA A 169 -7.52 -4.87 5.95
C ALA A 169 -7.14 -5.10 4.48
N MET A 170 -8.03 -4.77 3.53
CA MET A 170 -7.71 -4.73 2.09
C MET A 170 -7.08 -3.40 1.67
N ALA A 171 -7.56 -2.29 2.22
CA ALA A 171 -7.22 -0.96 1.72
C ALA A 171 -5.89 -0.38 2.24
N LEU A 172 -5.53 -0.65 3.49
CA LEU A 172 -4.26 -0.21 4.07
C LEU A 172 -3.04 -0.82 3.33
N PRO A 173 -3.00 -2.14 3.05
CA PRO A 173 -1.93 -2.74 2.26
C PRO A 173 -1.78 -2.09 0.87
N ALA A 174 -2.90 -1.85 0.18
CA ALA A 174 -2.90 -1.20 -1.13
C ALA A 174 -2.33 0.23 -1.08
N ALA A 175 -2.68 1.02 -0.06
CA ALA A 175 -2.15 2.38 0.12
C ALA A 175 -0.66 2.41 0.50
N LEU A 176 -0.12 1.32 1.06
CA LEU A 176 1.31 1.20 1.38
C LEU A 176 2.16 0.69 0.20
N LEU A 177 1.54 0.17 -0.86
CA LEU A 177 2.23 -0.55 -1.92
C LEU A 177 3.34 0.28 -2.58
N GLU A 178 3.03 1.52 -2.98
CA GLU A 178 4.00 2.38 -3.68
C GLU A 178 5.15 2.82 -2.78
N TYR A 179 4.85 3.09 -1.51
CA TYR A 179 5.87 3.40 -0.50
C TYR A 179 6.81 2.21 -0.27
N LEU A 180 6.28 1.01 -0.02
CA LEU A 180 7.08 -0.19 0.23
C LEU A 180 7.91 -0.57 -0.99
N ARG A 181 7.36 -0.38 -2.20
CA ARG A 181 8.09 -0.56 -3.45
C ARG A 181 9.29 0.38 -3.58
N THR A 182 9.12 1.65 -3.22
CA THR A 182 10.16 2.67 -3.38
C THR A 182 11.19 2.65 -2.27
N SER A 183 10.80 2.25 -1.06
CA SER A 183 11.73 2.00 0.07
C SER A 183 12.47 0.66 -0.06
N GLY A 184 11.93 -0.29 -0.81
CA GLY A 184 12.56 -1.57 -1.12
C GLY A 184 12.22 -2.70 -0.16
N ASP A 185 11.32 -2.50 0.81
CA ASP A 185 10.85 -3.55 1.73
C ASP A 185 9.80 -4.45 1.06
N ASN A 186 10.28 -5.28 0.13
CA ASN A 186 9.45 -6.23 -0.60
C ASN A 186 8.96 -7.38 0.29
N THR A 187 9.63 -7.65 1.42
CA THR A 187 9.22 -8.73 2.34
C THR A 187 7.94 -8.34 3.06
N LEU A 188 7.91 -7.13 3.65
CA LEU A 188 6.72 -6.60 4.28
C LEU A 188 5.60 -6.39 3.24
N SER A 189 5.93 -5.89 2.05
CA SER A 189 4.94 -5.72 0.98
C SER A 189 4.29 -7.05 0.60
N LEU A 190 5.07 -8.12 0.46
CA LEU A 190 4.55 -9.45 0.14
C LEU A 190 3.63 -9.97 1.25
N GLU A 191 4.01 -9.76 2.50
CA GLU A 191 3.20 -10.16 3.66
C GLU A 191 1.85 -9.42 3.69
N LEU A 192 1.86 -8.10 3.57
CA LEU A 192 0.65 -7.27 3.62
C LEU A 192 -0.28 -7.52 2.42
N GLN A 193 0.26 -7.69 1.20
CA GLN A 193 -0.59 -8.02 0.06
C GLN A 193 -1.18 -9.44 0.17
N THR A 194 -0.49 -10.37 0.83
CA THR A 194 -1.04 -11.69 1.14
C THR A 194 -2.21 -11.61 2.12
N VAL A 195 -2.15 -10.71 3.11
CA VAL A 195 -3.28 -10.41 4.00
C VAL A 195 -4.47 -9.89 3.18
N ALA A 196 -4.23 -8.90 2.30
CA ALA A 196 -5.28 -8.32 1.47
C ALA A 196 -5.97 -9.37 0.56
N VAL A 197 -5.21 -10.24 -0.10
CA VAL A 197 -5.77 -11.33 -0.92
C VAL A 197 -6.59 -12.30 -0.08
N ARG A 198 -6.11 -12.68 1.10
CA ARG A 198 -6.83 -13.60 1.99
C ARG A 198 -8.17 -13.01 2.44
N VAL A 199 -8.18 -11.74 2.87
CA VAL A 199 -9.41 -11.04 3.27
C VAL A 199 -10.35 -10.86 2.08
N ALA A 200 -9.83 -10.43 0.92
CA ALA A 200 -10.63 -10.23 -0.28
C ALA A 200 -11.25 -11.55 -0.80
N THR A 201 -10.54 -12.67 -0.66
CA THR A 201 -11.06 -14.00 -1.03
C THR A 201 -12.24 -14.41 -0.14
N ALA A 202 -12.19 -14.07 1.15
CA ALA A 202 -13.20 -14.47 2.12
C ALA A 202 -14.41 -13.51 2.19
N HIS A 203 -14.19 -12.22 1.98
CA HIS A 203 -15.16 -11.16 2.29
C HIS A 203 -15.27 -10.05 1.24
N GLY A 204 -14.42 -10.07 0.21
CA GLY A 204 -14.37 -9.01 -0.80
C GLY A 204 -15.29 -9.28 -1.98
N GLU A 205 -15.69 -8.20 -2.65
CA GLU A 205 -16.32 -8.30 -3.97
C GLU A 205 -15.27 -8.72 -5.02
N PRO A 206 -15.68 -9.30 -6.17
CA PRO A 206 -14.76 -9.75 -7.22
C PRO A 206 -13.74 -8.69 -7.65
N ALA A 207 -14.14 -7.42 -7.69
CA ALA A 207 -13.25 -6.29 -8.00
C ALA A 207 -12.14 -6.10 -6.96
N ASN A 208 -12.45 -6.26 -5.66
CA ASN A 208 -11.46 -6.12 -4.59
C ASN A 208 -10.45 -7.27 -4.62
N LEU A 209 -10.92 -8.50 -4.86
CA LEU A 209 -10.04 -9.65 -5.03
C LEU A 209 -9.10 -9.47 -6.22
N ALA A 210 -9.61 -9.00 -7.35
CA ALA A 210 -8.79 -8.75 -8.53
C ALA A 210 -7.69 -7.70 -8.29
N CYS A 211 -8.01 -6.62 -7.58
CA CYS A 211 -7.01 -5.60 -7.22
C CYS A 211 -5.96 -6.17 -6.26
N ALA A 212 -6.38 -6.89 -5.22
CA ALA A 212 -5.44 -7.51 -4.29
C ALA A 212 -4.52 -8.52 -4.99
N LEU A 213 -5.04 -9.34 -5.91
CA LEU A 213 -4.26 -10.27 -6.73
C LEU A 213 -3.28 -9.54 -7.65
N THR A 214 -3.71 -8.41 -8.22
CA THR A 214 -2.87 -7.56 -9.09
C THR A 214 -1.69 -6.98 -8.32
N ASP A 215 -1.94 -6.48 -7.11
CA ASP A 215 -0.89 -5.91 -6.26
C ASP A 215 0.04 -7.00 -5.74
N LEU A 216 -0.48 -8.17 -5.34
CA LEU A 216 0.35 -9.31 -4.96
C LEU A 216 1.21 -9.80 -6.13
N GLY A 217 0.64 -9.91 -7.33
CA GLY A 217 1.38 -10.30 -8.54
C GLY A 217 2.47 -9.28 -8.91
N HIS A 218 2.22 -7.99 -8.69
CA HIS A 218 3.24 -6.96 -8.84
C HIS A 218 4.40 -7.17 -7.87
N VAL A 219 4.14 -7.36 -6.57
CA VAL A 219 5.20 -7.60 -5.58
C VAL A 219 5.96 -8.89 -5.87
N GLN A 220 5.25 -9.96 -6.23
CA GLN A 220 5.85 -11.23 -6.63
C GLN A 220 6.78 -11.10 -7.83
N THR A 221 6.44 -10.23 -8.78
CA THR A 221 7.33 -9.90 -9.92
C THR A 221 8.62 -9.24 -9.44
N LEU A 222 8.54 -8.30 -8.48
CA LEU A 222 9.71 -7.60 -7.94
C LEU A 222 10.65 -8.55 -7.18
N VAL A 223 10.12 -9.55 -6.48
CA VAL A 223 10.92 -10.56 -5.75
C VAL A 223 11.29 -11.77 -6.60
N GLY A 224 11.04 -11.74 -7.92
CA GLY A 224 11.41 -12.81 -8.86
C GLY A 224 10.52 -14.06 -8.81
N GLN A 225 9.38 -14.05 -8.11
CA GLN A 225 8.40 -15.13 -8.08
C GLN A 225 7.49 -15.07 -9.32
N ILE A 226 8.09 -15.14 -10.53
CA ILE A 226 7.43 -14.87 -11.81
C ILE A 226 6.25 -15.83 -12.09
N SER A 227 6.40 -17.12 -11.78
CA SER A 227 5.31 -18.10 -11.96
C SER A 227 4.11 -17.79 -11.08
N ARG A 228 4.33 -17.47 -9.81
CA ARG A 228 3.25 -17.10 -8.88
C ARG A 228 2.59 -15.78 -9.26
N ALA A 229 3.37 -14.82 -9.75
CA ALA A 229 2.83 -13.57 -10.25
C ALA A 229 1.85 -13.83 -11.40
N ARG A 230 2.21 -14.72 -12.34
CA ARG A 230 1.33 -15.13 -13.43
C ARG A 230 0.05 -15.81 -12.91
N GLU A 231 0.18 -16.76 -12.00
CA GLU A 231 -0.94 -17.50 -11.38
C GLU A 231 -1.95 -16.59 -10.67
N ASN A 232 -1.51 -15.44 -10.14
CA ASN A 232 -2.39 -14.45 -9.52
C ASN A 232 -2.97 -13.44 -10.52
N LEU A 233 -2.20 -13.04 -11.54
CA LEU A 233 -2.60 -12.01 -12.50
C LEU A 233 -3.59 -12.49 -13.55
N GLU A 234 -3.55 -13.77 -13.93
CA GLU A 234 -4.52 -14.35 -14.87
C GLU A 234 -5.95 -14.33 -14.30
N PRO A 235 -6.24 -14.86 -13.08
CA PRO A 235 -7.56 -14.74 -12.46
C PRO A 235 -8.01 -13.29 -12.22
N ALA A 236 -7.08 -12.40 -11.88
CA ALA A 236 -7.41 -10.98 -11.67
C ALA A 236 -8.06 -10.34 -12.91
N LEU A 237 -7.59 -10.69 -14.12
CA LEU A 237 -8.14 -10.20 -15.38
C LEU A 237 -9.51 -10.79 -15.72
N GLU A 238 -9.77 -12.03 -15.30
CA GLU A 238 -11.07 -12.68 -15.48
C GLU A 238 -12.13 -12.06 -14.54
N LEU A 239 -11.72 -11.71 -13.32
CA LEU A 239 -12.59 -11.07 -12.32
C LEU A 239 -12.95 -9.62 -12.69
N ILE A 240 -12.07 -8.90 -13.38
CA ILE A 240 -12.35 -7.52 -13.85
C ILE A 240 -12.99 -7.58 -15.24
N GLY A 241 -14.32 -7.59 -15.25
CA GLY A 241 -15.10 -7.42 -16.47
C GLY A 241 -14.72 -6.15 -17.24
N VAL A 242 -14.85 -6.20 -18.57
CA VAL A 242 -14.38 -5.17 -19.52
C VAL A 242 -14.95 -3.78 -19.21
N GLU A 243 -16.18 -3.69 -18.69
CA GLU A 243 -16.89 -2.42 -18.48
C GLU A 243 -16.87 -1.91 -17.02
N GLY A 244 -16.53 -2.77 -16.04
CA GLY A 244 -16.73 -2.46 -14.62
C GLY A 244 -15.70 -1.49 -14.04
N HIS A 245 -14.41 -1.72 -14.32
CA HIS A 245 -13.30 -0.94 -13.75
C HIS A 245 -12.13 -0.81 -14.75
N PRO A 246 -12.21 0.10 -15.74
CA PRO A 246 -11.25 0.18 -16.84
C PRO A 246 -9.81 0.47 -16.37
N GLN A 247 -9.63 1.28 -15.31
CA GLN A 247 -8.31 1.52 -14.72
C GLN A 247 -7.73 0.26 -14.05
N ALA A 248 -8.58 -0.58 -13.45
CA ALA A 248 -8.14 -1.76 -12.69
C ALA A 248 -7.69 -2.82 -13.67
N ARG A 249 -8.49 -2.96 -14.74
CA ARG A 249 -8.16 -3.78 -15.90
C ARG A 249 -6.84 -3.34 -16.54
N ALA A 250 -6.67 -2.05 -16.80
CA ALA A 250 -5.43 -1.52 -17.37
C ALA A 250 -4.19 -1.81 -16.49
N ASN A 251 -4.32 -1.72 -15.16
CA ASN A 251 -3.24 -2.08 -14.25
C ASN A 251 -2.92 -3.58 -14.32
N SER A 252 -3.94 -4.43 -14.26
CA SER A 252 -3.79 -5.90 -14.33
C SER A 252 -3.15 -6.35 -15.65
N LEU A 253 -3.60 -5.79 -16.78
CA LEU A 253 -3.05 -6.02 -18.11
C LEU A 253 -1.58 -5.59 -18.20
N LEU A 254 -1.24 -4.43 -17.64
CA LEU A 254 0.13 -3.95 -17.57
C LEU A 254 1.01 -4.93 -16.78
N ARG A 255 0.56 -5.38 -15.61
CA ARG A 255 1.32 -6.30 -14.75
C ARG A 255 1.53 -7.65 -15.44
N LEU A 256 0.49 -8.24 -16.03
CA LEU A 256 0.62 -9.51 -16.76
C LEU A 256 1.51 -9.36 -17.99
N GLY A 257 1.37 -8.26 -18.75
CA GLY A 257 2.23 -7.97 -19.89
C GLY A 257 3.72 -7.85 -19.52
N ILE A 258 4.04 -7.28 -18.34
CA ILE A 258 5.41 -7.25 -17.81
C ILE A 258 5.89 -8.67 -17.50
N VAL A 259 5.07 -9.49 -16.84
CA VAL A 259 5.41 -10.90 -16.53
C VAL A 259 5.68 -11.70 -17.82
N LEU A 260 4.83 -11.55 -18.84
CA LEU A 260 5.01 -12.23 -20.14
C LEU A 260 6.29 -11.80 -20.85
N ARG A 261 6.66 -10.50 -20.78
CA ARG A 261 7.96 -10.03 -21.28
C ARG A 261 9.14 -10.65 -20.55
N LEU A 262 9.05 -10.84 -19.23
CA LEU A 262 10.13 -11.41 -18.43
C LEU A 262 10.37 -12.90 -18.75
N VAL A 263 9.33 -13.64 -19.13
CA VAL A 263 9.46 -15.05 -19.57
C VAL A 263 9.74 -15.19 -21.07
N GLY A 264 9.90 -14.09 -21.80
CA GLY A 264 10.21 -14.07 -23.24
C GLY A 264 9.01 -14.23 -24.18
N ASP A 265 7.79 -14.25 -23.66
CA ASP A 265 6.56 -14.31 -24.47
C ASP A 265 6.12 -12.90 -24.92
N TYR A 266 6.85 -12.36 -25.90
CA TYR A 266 6.51 -11.07 -26.49
C TYR A 266 5.21 -11.09 -27.30
N GLY A 267 4.84 -12.27 -27.84
CA GLY A 267 3.63 -12.47 -28.62
C GLY A 267 2.38 -12.30 -27.76
N GLY A 268 2.37 -12.91 -26.57
CA GLY A 268 1.33 -12.74 -25.57
C GLY A 268 1.37 -11.37 -24.87
N ALA A 269 2.56 -10.81 -24.62
CA ALA A 269 2.67 -9.53 -23.91
C ALA A 269 2.14 -8.32 -24.69
N ARG A 270 2.43 -8.25 -25.99
CA ARG A 270 2.10 -7.09 -26.83
C ARG A 270 0.60 -6.70 -26.80
N PRO A 271 -0.36 -7.61 -27.05
CA PRO A 271 -1.77 -7.22 -27.05
C PRO A 271 -2.22 -6.69 -25.69
N LEU A 272 -1.78 -7.30 -24.58
CA LEU A 272 -2.14 -6.84 -23.23
C LEU A 272 -1.63 -5.43 -22.93
N LEU A 273 -0.38 -5.15 -23.31
CA LEU A 273 0.24 -3.83 -23.09
C LEU A 273 -0.41 -2.75 -23.95
N VAL A 274 -0.82 -3.07 -25.17
CA VAL A 274 -1.55 -2.14 -26.05
C VAL A 274 -2.92 -1.81 -25.46
N GLU A 275 -3.70 -2.83 -25.06
CA GLU A 275 -5.02 -2.62 -24.43
C GLU A 275 -4.90 -1.80 -23.14
N ALA A 276 -3.87 -2.05 -22.32
CA ALA A 276 -3.61 -1.29 -21.10
C ALA A 276 -3.34 0.20 -21.37
N LEU A 277 -2.61 0.52 -22.44
CA LEU A 277 -2.32 1.90 -22.84
C LEU A 277 -3.58 2.61 -23.33
N GLU A 278 -4.34 1.97 -24.21
CA GLU A 278 -5.59 2.54 -24.74
C GLU A 278 -6.59 2.85 -23.61
N LEU A 279 -6.74 1.94 -22.62
CA LEU A 279 -7.61 2.17 -21.47
C LEU A 279 -7.16 3.37 -20.62
N ARG A 280 -5.85 3.57 -20.45
CA ARG A 280 -5.32 4.73 -19.71
C ARG A 280 -5.49 6.03 -20.49
N GLU A 281 -5.31 6.02 -21.80
CA GLU A 281 -5.51 7.19 -22.66
C GLU A 281 -6.97 7.66 -22.65
N ARG A 282 -7.93 6.73 -22.83
CA ARG A 282 -9.37 7.03 -22.72
C ARG A 282 -9.76 7.63 -21.37
N SER A 283 -9.04 7.27 -20.30
CA SER A 283 -9.29 7.82 -18.96
C SER A 283 -8.66 9.19 -18.72
N ARG A 284 -7.65 9.57 -19.52
CA ARG A 284 -6.97 10.88 -19.46
C ARG A 284 -7.64 11.92 -20.33
N GLU A 285 -8.36 11.51 -21.38
CA GLU A 285 -9.23 12.40 -22.12
C GLU A 285 -10.30 12.94 -21.15
N PRO A 286 -10.38 14.27 -20.94
CA PRO A 286 -11.48 14.82 -20.17
C PRO A 286 -12.76 14.37 -20.85
N ARG A 287 -13.67 13.70 -20.13
CA ARG A 287 -15.03 13.43 -20.62
C ARG A 287 -15.52 14.75 -21.17
N GLY A 288 -15.60 14.84 -22.50
CA GLY A 288 -15.73 16.11 -23.18
C GLY A 288 -16.89 16.88 -22.55
N SER A 289 -16.62 18.11 -22.09
CA SER A 289 -17.67 19.06 -21.76
C SER A 289 -18.71 18.99 -22.89
N PRO A 290 -20.02 18.87 -22.58
CA PRO A 290 -21.02 18.84 -23.62
C PRO A 290 -20.82 20.11 -24.43
N ARG A 291 -20.45 19.95 -25.70
CA ARG A 291 -20.43 21.05 -26.66
C ARG A 291 -21.84 21.60 -26.64
N TYR A 292 -22.02 22.74 -25.97
CA TYR A 292 -23.27 23.48 -25.97
C TYR A 292 -23.67 23.68 -27.43
N SER A 293 -24.73 22.99 -27.82
CA SER A 293 -25.46 23.24 -29.05
C SER A 293 -26.09 24.62 -28.96
N THR A 294 -25.83 25.45 -29.96
CA THR A 294 -26.79 26.40 -30.55
C THR A 294 -27.68 27.19 -29.59
N SER A 295 -27.26 28.40 -29.22
CA SER A 295 -28.09 29.60 -29.45
C SER A 295 -27.27 30.86 -29.23
N SER A 296 -26.96 31.59 -30.30
CA SER A 296 -26.83 33.04 -30.20
C SER A 296 -27.23 33.62 -31.55
N GLY A 297 -28.50 34.00 -31.65
CA GLY A 297 -28.89 35.05 -32.55
C GLY A 297 -28.48 36.37 -31.91
N TYR A 298 -27.64 37.15 -32.60
CA TYR A 298 -27.83 38.59 -32.74
C TYR A 298 -26.98 39.10 -33.92
N SER A 299 -27.53 40.12 -34.57
CA SER A 299 -27.29 40.56 -35.94
C SER A 299 -26.10 41.53 -36.10
N ALA A 300 -25.35 41.37 -37.21
CA ALA A 300 -24.66 42.27 -38.17
C ALA A 300 -24.44 43.80 -37.88
N PRO A 301 -23.71 44.60 -38.72
CA PRO A 301 -23.06 44.29 -40.01
C PRO A 301 -21.65 44.93 -40.26
N GLY A 302 -20.96 44.50 -41.33
CA GLY A 302 -19.80 45.23 -41.87
C GLY A 302 -19.14 44.54 -43.07
N ARG A 303 -19.49 44.98 -44.28
CA ARG A 303 -18.88 44.58 -45.57
C ARG A 303 -17.40 44.95 -45.65
N VAL A 304 -16.55 44.09 -46.25
CA VAL A 304 -15.60 44.45 -47.34
C VAL A 304 -15.37 43.20 -48.22
N THR A 305 -15.16 43.47 -49.49
CA THR A 305 -15.27 42.68 -50.73
C THR A 305 -14.06 41.82 -51.11
N THR A 306 -14.31 41.04 -52.17
CA THR A 306 -13.48 40.11 -52.95
C THR A 306 -12.26 40.72 -53.68
N GLU A 307 -11.44 39.78 -54.23
CA GLU A 307 -10.34 39.91 -55.20
C GLU A 307 -8.97 40.28 -54.59
N THR A 308 -7.86 39.60 -54.90
CA THR A 308 -7.29 39.45 -56.25
C THR A 308 -6.13 38.42 -56.21
N LEU A 309 -6.09 37.51 -57.21
CA LEU A 309 -4.92 37.03 -58.02
C LEU A 309 -3.50 37.32 -57.45
N SER A 310 -2.46 36.51 -57.58
CA SER A 310 -2.03 35.50 -58.56
C SER A 310 -0.51 35.36 -58.35
N ASN A 311 0.05 34.21 -58.77
CA ASN A 311 1.47 34.01 -59.10
C ASN A 311 2.47 34.04 -57.91
N SER A 312 3.42 33.12 -57.78
CA SER A 312 4.17 32.45 -58.85
C SER A 312 4.94 31.23 -58.31
N ARG A 313 4.80 30.13 -59.06
CA ARG A 313 5.86 29.22 -59.57
C ARG A 313 6.98 28.69 -58.66
N ARG A 314 6.99 27.35 -58.65
CA ARG A 314 8.09 26.41 -59.01
C ARG A 314 9.17 26.11 -57.95
N VAL A 315 9.14 24.82 -57.59
CA VAL A 315 10.23 23.95 -57.12
C VAL A 315 11.46 24.06 -58.05
N PRO A 316 12.68 23.79 -57.54
CA PRO A 316 13.22 22.44 -57.74
C PRO A 316 13.94 21.84 -56.52
N SER A 317 13.97 20.52 -56.53
CA SER A 317 14.74 19.60 -55.71
C SER A 317 16.26 19.71 -55.92
N SER A 318 17.05 19.59 -54.85
CA SER A 318 18.29 18.80 -54.84
C SER A 318 18.92 18.67 -53.45
N SER A 319 19.44 17.47 -53.22
CA SER A 319 20.35 16.98 -52.17
C SER A 319 21.25 17.99 -51.47
N SER A 320 21.44 17.81 -50.15
CA SER A 320 22.75 17.54 -49.54
C SER A 320 22.61 17.41 -48.03
N VAL A 321 23.09 16.29 -47.49
CA VAL A 321 23.44 16.13 -46.07
C VAL A 321 24.79 16.82 -45.84
N PRO A 322 25.00 17.45 -44.68
CA PRO A 322 26.22 17.14 -43.94
C PRO A 322 25.97 16.91 -42.43
N PRO A 323 26.90 16.22 -41.74
CA PRO A 323 26.75 15.77 -40.35
C PRO A 323 27.41 16.73 -39.36
N ALA A 324 26.93 16.78 -38.12
CA ALA A 324 27.72 17.03 -36.90
C ALA A 324 26.78 17.04 -35.68
N THR A 325 26.85 16.01 -34.84
CA THR A 325 27.46 16.03 -33.49
C THR A 325 26.58 16.53 -32.34
N ARG A 326 26.50 15.62 -31.36
CA ARG A 326 26.63 15.82 -29.91
C ARG A 326 25.37 15.98 -29.04
N SER A 327 25.33 15.04 -28.09
CA SER A 327 24.95 15.16 -26.67
C SER A 327 23.47 15.20 -26.30
N GLY A 328 22.97 14.03 -25.88
CA GLY A 328 21.87 13.88 -24.93
C GLY A 328 22.25 12.80 -23.89
N PRO A 329 21.78 12.89 -22.64
CA PRO A 329 22.44 12.25 -21.50
C PRO A 329 22.05 10.78 -21.29
N HIS A 330 23.00 10.08 -20.69
CA HIS A 330 22.98 8.68 -20.27
C HIS A 330 21.75 8.29 -19.44
N CYS A 331 21.05 7.24 -19.85
CA CYS A 331 20.27 6.38 -18.97
C CYS A 331 21.21 5.28 -18.42
N PRO A 332 21.16 4.92 -17.11
CA PRO A 332 21.93 3.80 -16.62
C PRO A 332 21.25 2.49 -17.03
N SER A 333 21.98 1.72 -17.84
CA SER A 333 21.68 0.33 -18.18
C SER A 333 21.86 -0.56 -16.96
N ILE A 334 20.83 -1.32 -16.60
CA ILE A 334 20.94 -2.46 -15.71
C ILE A 334 21.66 -3.58 -16.47
N THR A 335 22.93 -3.80 -16.14
CA THR A 335 23.73 -4.95 -16.55
C THR A 335 24.14 -5.70 -15.30
N GLY A 336 23.80 -6.99 -15.19
CA GLY A 336 24.30 -7.82 -14.10
C GLY A 336 23.53 -9.10 -13.80
N VAL A 337 23.15 -9.89 -14.81
CA VAL A 337 22.89 -11.33 -14.59
C VAL A 337 23.68 -12.10 -15.63
N SER A 338 24.81 -12.66 -15.20
CA SER A 338 25.62 -13.55 -16.02
C SER A 338 24.89 -14.88 -16.22
N LEU A 339 24.47 -15.13 -17.45
CA LEU A 339 24.06 -16.45 -17.94
C LEU A 339 25.33 -17.27 -18.21
N VAL A 340 25.60 -18.27 -17.39
CA VAL A 340 26.50 -19.37 -17.76
C VAL A 340 25.70 -20.39 -18.54
N GLY A 341 26.01 -20.52 -19.83
CA GLY A 341 25.41 -21.48 -20.74
C GLY A 341 25.89 -22.90 -20.47
N SER A 342 24.99 -23.87 -20.64
CA SER A 342 25.31 -25.26 -20.95
C SER A 342 24.07 -25.94 -21.54
N THR A 343 24.10 -26.21 -22.84
CA THR A 343 23.32 -27.25 -23.53
C THR A 343 24.22 -27.77 -24.69
N PRO A 344 23.93 -28.89 -25.39
CA PRO A 344 22.73 -29.74 -25.33
C PRO A 344 23.00 -31.27 -25.42
N THR A 345 22.03 -32.11 -25.02
CA THR A 345 21.77 -33.40 -25.71
C THR A 345 20.32 -33.89 -25.51
N THR A 346 19.53 -33.74 -26.57
CA THR A 346 18.50 -34.65 -27.14
C THR A 346 17.55 -35.51 -26.25
N ARG A 347 16.29 -35.04 -26.09
CA ARG A 347 14.95 -35.57 -26.55
C ARG A 347 14.61 -37.10 -26.49
N PRO A 348 13.31 -37.50 -26.53
CA PRO A 348 12.35 -37.60 -25.42
C PRO A 348 11.77 -39.04 -25.24
N ALA A 349 11.10 -39.32 -24.11
CA ALA A 349 10.12 -40.41 -24.03
C ALA A 349 9.00 -40.07 -23.01
N SER A 350 7.76 -40.13 -23.49
CA SER A 350 6.50 -40.16 -22.72
C SER A 350 5.63 -41.26 -23.33
N PRO A 351 4.51 -41.70 -22.75
CA PRO A 351 4.06 -41.68 -21.36
C PRO A 351 3.63 -43.09 -20.88
N THR A 352 3.58 -43.35 -19.56
CA THR A 352 2.70 -44.42 -19.05
C THR A 352 2.24 -44.14 -17.62
N SER A 353 0.92 -44.08 -17.46
CA SER A 353 0.12 -44.27 -16.26
C SER A 353 -1.22 -44.82 -16.78
N PRO A 354 -2.08 -45.54 -16.02
CA PRO A 354 -2.22 -45.48 -14.55
C PRO A 354 -2.54 -46.84 -13.87
N ARG A 355 -2.77 -46.80 -12.54
CA ARG A 355 -3.83 -47.51 -11.75
C ARG A 355 -3.38 -48.23 -10.45
N PRO A 356 -4.31 -48.38 -9.46
CA PRO A 356 -4.06 -48.03 -8.06
C PRO A 356 -4.33 -49.18 -7.07
N LEU A 357 -3.87 -49.06 -5.82
CA LEU A 357 -4.42 -49.79 -4.65
C LEU A 357 -4.35 -48.87 -3.41
N ARG A 358 -5.51 -48.43 -2.90
CA ARG A 358 -6.15 -48.83 -1.62
C ARG A 358 -5.26 -48.67 -0.38
N SER A 359 -5.51 -47.63 0.43
CA SER A 359 -6.44 -47.60 1.58
C SER A 359 -5.88 -48.25 2.85
N THR A 360 -5.62 -47.45 3.89
CA THR A 360 -6.05 -47.69 5.29
C THR A 360 -5.72 -46.47 6.16
N ARG A 361 -6.76 -45.88 6.77
CA ARG A 361 -6.70 -45.12 8.04
C ARG A 361 -6.45 -46.10 9.20
N PRO A 362 -5.91 -45.63 10.35
CA PRO A 362 -6.77 -45.35 11.52
C PRO A 362 -6.38 -44.02 12.25
N THR A 363 -7.33 -43.13 12.53
CA THR A 363 -7.95 -42.82 13.85
C THR A 363 -7.01 -42.51 15.03
N ALA A 364 -6.96 -41.21 15.35
CA ALA A 364 -7.03 -40.52 16.65
C ALA A 364 -6.59 -41.23 17.95
N THR A 365 -5.62 -40.62 18.66
CA THR A 365 -5.76 -40.23 20.09
C THR A 365 -4.64 -39.26 20.50
N ALA A 366 -5.03 -38.15 21.14
CA ALA A 366 -4.25 -37.31 22.05
C ALA A 366 -5.06 -37.27 23.38
N PRO A 367 -4.58 -36.73 24.52
CA PRO A 367 -3.35 -35.95 24.74
C PRO A 367 -2.54 -36.38 25.99
N GLU A 368 -1.25 -36.04 26.05
CA GLU A 368 -0.58 -35.91 27.35
C GLU A 368 0.32 -34.66 27.42
N ARG A 369 0.12 -33.96 28.53
CA ARG A 369 0.79 -32.73 28.97
C ARG A 369 2.24 -33.04 29.35
N ARG A 370 3.17 -32.14 28.99
CA ARG A 370 4.35 -31.77 29.79
C ARG A 370 5.06 -30.56 29.15
N SER A 371 5.06 -29.45 29.88
CA SER A 371 6.05 -28.37 29.82
C SER A 371 6.67 -28.26 31.22
N PRO A 372 7.70 -27.43 31.50
CA PRO A 372 8.51 -26.59 30.61
C PRO A 372 10.02 -26.67 30.89
N SER A 373 10.88 -26.27 29.94
CA SER A 373 12.09 -25.46 30.19
C SER A 373 12.96 -25.34 28.93
N SER A 374 13.13 -24.11 28.42
CA SER A 374 14.43 -23.52 28.01
C SER A 374 14.17 -22.34 27.08
N GLY A 375 14.58 -21.15 27.51
CA GLY A 375 14.40 -19.87 26.81
C GLY A 375 15.25 -19.70 25.55
N PRO A 376 15.07 -18.56 24.85
CA PRO A 376 15.57 -18.35 23.49
C PRO A 376 17.01 -17.82 23.43
N PRO A 377 17.80 -18.13 22.38
CA PRO A 377 19.08 -17.50 22.14
C PRO A 377 18.93 -16.21 21.32
N TRP A 378 19.47 -15.14 21.89
CA TRP A 378 20.17 -14.00 21.29
C TRP A 378 20.45 -14.03 19.77
N TRP A 379 20.22 -12.88 19.10
CA TRP A 379 21.11 -12.35 18.06
C TRP A 379 21.29 -10.85 18.25
N ARG A 380 22.52 -10.49 18.64
CA ARG A 380 23.11 -9.16 18.50
C ARG A 380 23.68 -9.08 17.09
N HIS A 381 23.46 -7.99 16.36
CA HIS A 381 24.47 -7.35 15.50
C HIS A 381 24.05 -5.91 15.23
N GLY A 382 24.66 -4.98 15.97
CA GLY A 382 24.82 -3.58 15.53
C GLY A 382 26.20 -3.43 14.87
N PRO A 383 26.38 -2.52 13.90
CA PRO A 383 27.70 -2.20 13.40
C PRO A 383 28.40 -1.24 14.37
N GLY A 384 29.48 -1.73 14.98
CA GLY A 384 30.41 -0.94 15.77
C GLY A 384 31.30 -0.09 14.89
N ILE A 385 31.30 1.21 15.19
CA ILE A 385 32.25 2.22 14.73
C ILE A 385 33.58 1.95 15.42
N CYS A 386 34.67 1.81 14.67
CA CYS A 386 36.04 1.88 15.18
C CYS A 386 36.73 3.12 14.58
N PRO A 387 37.30 4.02 15.40
CA PRO A 387 38.12 5.13 14.93
C PRO A 387 39.58 4.70 14.84
N MET A 388 40.30 5.15 13.82
CA MET A 388 41.77 5.24 13.86
C MET A 388 42.23 6.63 13.46
N ARG A 389 43.30 7.02 14.15
CA ARG A 389 43.89 8.35 14.29
C ARG A 389 44.67 8.78 13.05
N SER A 390 44.79 10.11 12.97
CA SER A 390 45.75 10.89 12.21
C SER A 390 47.18 10.35 12.22
N THR A 391 47.86 10.40 11.08
CA THR A 391 49.21 10.97 10.97
C THR A 391 49.48 11.41 9.53
N ILE A 392 49.91 12.67 9.40
CA ILE A 392 50.48 13.40 8.24
C ILE A 392 49.50 13.82 7.14
#